data_AF-A0A7X8HD19-F1
#
_entry.id   AF-A0A7X8HD19-F1
#
_cell.length_a   1.000
_cell.length_b   1.000
_cell.length_c   1.000
_cell.angle_alpha   90.00
_cell.angle_beta   90.00
_cell.angle_gamma   90.00
#
_symmetry.space_group_name_H-M   'P 1'
#
loop_
_entity.id
_entity.type
_entity.pdbx_description
1 polymer ?
#
loop_
_entity_poly.entity_id
_entity_poly.type
_entity_poly.pdbx_seq_one_letter_code
_entity_poly.pdbx_strand_id
1 'polypeptide(L)'
;MRIEIFYTDPGLDGPGSGVSEKLSRALGRDLRVRVVDVILPGIPVPRQVAEEAFSDPVVQRVTLGEPAADLLPGWSALVETSWKPGVTD
;
A
#
# COMPACT_ATOMS: atom_id res chain seq x y z
N MET A 1 5.59 5.39 -14.31
CA MET A 1 4.41 4.54 -14.07
C MET A 1 4.49 4.06 -12.63
N ARG A 2 3.36 4.02 -11.93
CA ARG A 2 3.30 3.68 -10.50
C ARG A 2 2.35 2.51 -10.33
N ILE A 3 2.82 1.46 -9.67
CA ILE A 3 2.02 0.28 -9.34
C ILE A 3 1.77 0.36 -7.85
N GLU A 4 0.51 0.37 -7.43
CA GLU A 4 0.15 0.28 -6.01
C GLU A 4 -0.59 -1.03 -5.73
N ILE A 5 -0.29 -1.64 -4.58
CA ILE A 5 -0.78 -2.96 -4.20
C ILE A 5 -1.30 -2.88 -2.77
N PHE A 6 -2.50 -3.39 -2.56
CA PHE A 6 -3.13 -3.31 -1.25
C PHE A 6 -4.06 -4.50 -1.02
N TYR A 7 -4.21 -4.89 0.25
CA TYR A 7 -5.18 -5.91 0.64
C TYR A 7 -6.61 -5.41 0.48
N THR A 8 -7.48 -6.24 -0.09
CA THR A 8 -8.90 -5.91 -0.25
C THR A 8 -9.64 -5.90 1.08
N ASP A 9 -9.33 -6.87 1.94
CA ASP A 9 -9.81 -6.97 3.31
C ASP A 9 -8.81 -6.31 4.28
N PRO A 10 -9.22 -5.26 5.04
CA PRO A 10 -8.38 -4.66 6.07
C PRO A 10 -7.86 -5.66 7.12
N GLY A 11 -8.61 -6.74 7.40
CA GLY A 11 -8.22 -7.77 8.36
C GLY A 11 -7.03 -8.64 7.90
N LEU A 12 -6.70 -8.60 6.61
CA LEU A 12 -5.55 -9.30 6.03
C LEU A 12 -4.30 -8.41 5.94
N ASP A 13 -4.45 -7.10 6.16
CA ASP A 13 -3.35 -6.15 6.21
C ASP A 13 -2.61 -6.24 7.55
N GLY A 14 -1.80 -7.30 7.69
CA GLY A 14 -0.94 -7.52 8.85
C GLY A 14 -0.01 -6.33 9.16
N PRO A 15 0.69 -5.76 8.16
CA PRO A 15 1.48 -4.54 8.34
C PRO A 15 0.66 -3.36 8.88
N GLY A 16 -0.49 -3.07 8.27
CA GLY A 16 -1.40 -2.02 8.71
C GLY A 16 -1.90 -2.23 10.14
N SER A 17 -2.25 -3.46 10.49
CA SER A 17 -2.69 -3.83 11.85
C SER A 17 -1.61 -3.57 12.90
N GLY A 18 -0.36 -3.97 12.61
CA GLY A 18 0.77 -3.76 13.52
C GLY A 18 1.11 -2.27 13.71
N VAL A 19 1.04 -1.46 12.66
CA VAL A 19 1.25 -0.01 12.75
C VAL A 19 0.09 0.67 13.50
N SER A 20 -1.15 0.26 13.22
CA SER A 20 -2.36 0.75 13.90
C SER A 20 -2.25 0.56 15.42
N GLU A 21 -1.88 -0.63 15.88
CA GLU A 21 -1.73 -0.93 17.31
C GLU A 21 -0.67 -0.04 17.96
N LYS A 22 0.51 0.08 17.32
CA LYS A 22 1.63 0.87 17.84
C LYS A 22 1.28 2.35 17.95
N LEU A 23 0.69 2.93 16.91
CA LEU A 23 0.28 4.34 16.90
C LEU A 23 -0.84 4.59 17.89
N SER A 24 -1.82 3.70 17.96
CA SER A 24 -2.94 3.86 18.89
C SER A 24 -2.46 3.89 20.34
N ARG A 25 -1.54 2.97 20.68
CA ARG A 25 -0.90 2.93 22.00
C ARG A 25 -0.08 4.19 22.28
N ALA A 26 0.72 4.65 21.31
CA ALA A 26 1.58 5.81 21.48
C ALA A 26 0.81 7.12 21.66
N LEU A 27 -0.35 7.25 21.00
CA LEU A 27 -1.15 8.48 20.98
C LEU A 27 -2.36 8.43 21.92
N GLY A 28 -2.63 7.29 22.55
CA GLY A 28 -3.77 7.10 23.47
C GLY A 28 -5.13 7.25 22.79
N ARG A 29 -5.22 6.97 21.48
CA ARG A 29 -6.44 7.08 20.66
C ARG A 29 -6.52 5.93 19.68
N ASP A 30 -7.73 5.46 19.35
CA ASP A 30 -7.89 4.45 18.30
C ASP A 30 -7.54 5.03 16.93
N LEU A 31 -6.55 4.44 16.27
CA LEU A 31 -6.07 4.81 14.95
C LEU A 31 -6.00 3.58 14.05
N ARG A 32 -6.46 3.75 12.81
CA ARG A 32 -6.42 2.70 11.78
C ARG A 32 -5.49 3.14 10.66
N VAL A 33 -4.63 2.23 10.26
CA VAL A 33 -3.65 2.39 9.19
C VAL A 33 -3.87 1.30 8.16
N ARG A 34 -3.80 1.69 6.90
CA ARG A 34 -3.74 0.79 5.75
C ARG A 34 -2.38 0.96 5.11
N VAL A 35 -1.70 -0.14 4.83
CA VAL A 35 -0.43 -0.14 4.11
C VAL A 35 -0.70 -0.44 2.64
N VAL A 36 -0.07 0.35 1.79
CA VAL A 36 -0.11 0.20 0.34
C VAL A 36 1.33 0.09 -0.12
N ASP A 37 1.66 -1.02 -0.78
CA ASP A 37 2.97 -1.22 -1.38
C ASP A 37 3.05 -0.48 -2.71
N VAL A 38 4.17 0.17 -2.95
CA VAL A 38 4.38 1.01 -4.14
C VAL A 38 5.61 0.53 -4.90
N ILE A 39 5.43 0.21 -6.18
CA ILE A 39 6.51 -0.16 -7.08
C ILE A 39 6.60 0.90 -8.19
N LEU A 40 7.81 1.43 -8.37
CA LEU A 40 8.15 2.40 -9.41
C LEU A 40 9.09 1.75 -10.43
N PRO A 41 8.56 0.99 -11.40
CA PRO A 41 9.39 0.33 -12.38
C PRO A 41 10.03 1.35 -13.35
N GLY A 42 11.27 1.08 -13.74
CA GLY A 42 12.01 1.89 -14.72
C GLY A 42 11.50 1.77 -16.16
N ILE A 43 10.62 0.79 -16.43
CA ILE A 43 9.99 0.57 -17.73
C ILE A 43 8.47 0.37 -17.56
N PRO A 44 7.67 0.65 -18.61
CA PRO A 44 6.26 0.27 -18.62
C PRO A 44 6.06 -1.24 -18.41
N VAL A 45 5.10 -1.60 -17.57
CA VAL A 45 4.73 -2.98 -17.23
C VAL A 45 3.25 -3.15 -17.59
N PRO A 46 2.89 -4.13 -18.43
CA PRO A 46 1.50 -4.43 -18.72
C PRO A 46 0.71 -4.77 -17.46
N ARG A 47 -0.56 -4.34 -17.39
CA ARG A 47 -1.45 -4.60 -16.24
C ARG A 47 -1.45 -6.06 -15.79
N GLN A 48 -1.66 -6.98 -16.74
CA GLN A 48 -1.72 -8.41 -16.44
C GLN A 48 -0.42 -8.92 -15.79
N VAL A 49 0.74 -8.47 -16.27
CA VAL A 49 2.04 -8.83 -15.70
C VAL A 49 2.18 -8.26 -14.29
N ALA A 50 1.73 -7.04 -14.05
CA ALA A 50 1.77 -6.44 -12.71
C ALA A 50 0.88 -7.18 -11.70
N GLU A 51 -0.33 -7.58 -12.13
CA GLU A 51 -1.28 -8.34 -11.32
C GLU A 51 -0.74 -9.73 -10.97
N GLU A 52 -0.15 -10.44 -11.94
CA GLU A 52 0.41 -11.79 -11.75
C GLU A 52 1.73 -11.79 -10.96
N ALA A 53 2.60 -10.80 -11.17
CA ALA A 53 3.96 -10.81 -10.61
C ALA A 53 4.07 -10.21 -9.20
N PHE A 54 3.20 -9.24 -8.87
CA PHE A 54 3.39 -8.44 -7.66
C PHE A 54 2.29 -8.59 -6.61
N SER A 55 1.20 -9.30 -6.93
CA SER A 55 0.08 -9.45 -5.99
C SER A 55 -0.37 -10.88 -5.86
N ASP A 56 -0.95 -11.21 -4.70
CA ASP A 56 -1.83 -12.35 -4.57
C ASP A 56 -3.24 -11.93 -5.04
N PRO A 57 -3.71 -12.37 -6.21
CA PRO A 57 -4.98 -11.91 -6.78
C PRO A 57 -6.21 -12.32 -5.96
N VAL A 58 -6.06 -13.22 -4.99
CA VAL A 58 -7.16 -13.64 -4.11
C VAL A 58 -7.44 -12.58 -3.04
N VAL A 59 -6.40 -11.94 -2.52
CA VAL A 59 -6.50 -11.08 -1.32
C VAL A 59 -6.00 -9.66 -1.55
N GLN A 60 -5.33 -9.39 -2.67
CA GLN A 60 -4.78 -8.08 -3.02
C GLN A 60 -5.35 -7.57 -4.34
N ARG A 61 -5.29 -6.24 -4.51
CA ARG A 61 -5.58 -5.56 -5.76
C ARG A 61 -4.40 -4.71 -6.19
N VAL A 62 -4.30 -4.51 -7.49
CA VAL A 62 -3.28 -3.69 -8.13
C VAL A 62 -3.92 -2.51 -8.86
N THR A 63 -3.40 -1.31 -8.63
CA THR A 63 -3.69 -0.12 -9.44
C THR A 63 -2.45 0.30 -10.22
N LEU A 64 -2.66 0.76 -11.45
CA LEU A 64 -1.59 1.21 -12.34
C LEU A 64 -1.86 2.67 -12.71
N GLY A 65 -1.02 3.58 -12.22
CA GLY A 65 -1.13 5.02 -12.48
C GLY A 65 -2.24 5.74 -11.72
N GLU A 66 -3.07 5.01 -10.97
CA GLU A 66 -4.13 5.53 -10.11
C GLU A 66 -3.79 5.23 -8.64
N PRO A 67 -3.88 6.20 -7.72
CA PRO A 67 -3.68 5.96 -6.30
C PRO A 67 -4.71 4.97 -5.74
N ALA A 68 -4.25 3.95 -5.01
CA ALA A 68 -5.11 3.05 -4.25
C ALA A 68 -5.93 3.79 -3.19
N ALA A 69 -5.43 4.94 -2.71
CA ALA A 69 -6.15 5.84 -1.81
C ALA A 69 -7.52 6.27 -2.34
N ASP A 70 -7.71 6.35 -3.67
CA ASP A 70 -9.00 6.70 -4.28
C ASP A 70 -10.00 5.54 -4.19
N LEU A 71 -9.51 4.30 -4.05
CA LEU A 71 -10.30 3.09 -3.87
C LEU A 71 -10.49 2.70 -2.40
N LEU A 72 -9.74 3.33 -1.50
CA LEU A 72 -9.78 3.10 -0.06
C LEU A 72 -10.41 4.31 0.62
N PRO A 73 -11.75 4.34 0.81
CA PRO A 73 -12.39 5.52 1.38
C PRO A 73 -12.08 5.70 2.87
N GLY A 74 -12.20 6.94 3.36
CA GLY A 74 -12.25 7.24 4.80
C GLY A 74 -10.91 7.42 5.50
N TRP A 75 -9.82 7.68 4.76
CA TRP A 75 -8.55 8.11 5.36
C TRP A 75 -8.57 9.60 5.71
N SER A 76 -7.89 9.94 6.80
CA SER A 76 -7.68 11.33 7.24
C SER A 76 -6.37 11.93 6.73
N ALA A 77 -5.41 11.09 6.38
CA ALA A 77 -4.09 11.48 5.88
C ALA A 77 -3.47 10.37 5.02
N LEU A 78 -2.62 10.77 4.07
CA LEU A 78 -1.76 9.89 3.29
C LEU A 78 -0.30 10.21 3.61
N VAL A 79 0.50 9.17 3.86
CA VAL A 79 1.92 9.29 4.15
C VAL A 79 2.66 8.31 3.25
N GLU A 80 3.59 8.82 2.45
CA GLU A 80 4.45 8.00 1.60
C GLU A 80 5.84 7.89 2.23
N THR A 81 6.34 6.66 2.31
CA THR A 81 7.73 6.38 2.73
C THR A 81 8.51 5.82 1.56
N SER A 82 9.70 6.38 1.32
CA SER A 82 10.60 5.95 0.26
C SER A 82 12.05 5.92 0.75
N TRP A 83 12.90 5.21 0.02
CA TRP A 83 14.33 5.22 0.25
C TRP A 83 14.92 6.61 0.04
N LYS A 84 16.04 6.89 0.72
CA LYS A 84 16.78 8.12 0.46
C LYS A 84 17.24 8.14 -1.00
N PRO A 85 17.16 9.30 -1.69
CA PRO A 85 17.67 9.42 -3.05
C PRO A 85 19.11 8.92 -3.17
N GLY A 86 19.37 8.04 -4.15
CA GLY A 86 20.68 7.45 -4.38
C GLY A 86 20.97 6.16 -3.61
N VAL A 87 20.03 5.64 -2.81
CA VAL A 87 20.11 4.31 -2.19
C VAL A 87 19.25 3.33 -2.99
N THR A 88 19.85 2.22 -3.39
CA THR A 88 19.15 1.06 -3.98
C THR A 88 19.16 -0.08 -2.98
N ASP A 89 18.03 -0.78 -2.86
CA ASP A 89 17.90 -2.09 -2.20
C ASP A 89 18.50 -3.19 -3.10
#